data_AF-A0A7U3UVC5-F1
#
_entry.id   AF-A0A7U3UVC5-F1
#
_cell.length_a   1.000
_cell.length_b   1.000
_cell.length_c   1.000
_cell.angle_alpha   90.00
_cell.angle_beta   90.00
_cell.angle_gamma   90.00
#
_symmetry.space_group_name_H-M   'P 1'
#
loop_
_entity.id
_entity.type
_entity.pdbx_description
1 polymer ?
#
loop_
_entity_poly.entity_id
_entity_poly.type
_entity_poly.pdbx_seq_one_letter_code
_entity_poly.pdbx_strand_id
1 'polypeptide(L)'
;MAGDIYVARKTAALVFAGKTVFIEEGSTMAREGHPILEAAGEMFEPVFVHFEVDPDALPVKESQNATAAPAAKDVRAWAKDNGVDVPARGAIPEDVMAQYAAAHAGA
;
A
#
# COMPACT_ATOMS: atom_id res chain seq x y z
N MET A 1 21.49 -9.00 9.86
CA MET A 1 21.05 -7.60 9.71
C MET A 1 19.95 -7.62 8.66
N ALA A 2 18.78 -7.07 8.96
CA ALA A 2 17.73 -6.95 7.95
C ALA A 2 18.22 -5.88 6.96
N GLY A 3 18.61 -6.29 5.75
CA GLY A 3 19.02 -5.36 4.70
C GLY A 3 17.81 -4.57 4.21
N ASP A 4 18.06 -3.35 3.75
CA ASP A 4 17.00 -2.45 3.30
C ASP A 4 16.22 -3.08 2.12
N ILE A 5 14.90 -2.88 2.10
CA ILE A 5 14.05 -3.29 0.97
C ILE A 5 13.82 -2.06 0.13
N TYR A 6 13.96 -2.21 -1.18
CA TYR A 6 13.68 -1.16 -2.15
C TYR A 6 12.52 -1.57 -3.04
N VAL A 7 11.66 -0.61 -3.39
CA VAL A 7 10.53 -0.80 -4.30
C VAL A 7 10.69 0.07 -5.54
N ALA A 8 10.32 -0.47 -6.69
CA ALA A 8 10.35 0.28 -7.93
C ALA A 8 9.35 1.45 -7.90
N ARG A 9 9.78 2.62 -8.39
CA ARG A 9 8.96 3.84 -8.52
C ARG A 9 8.69 4.21 -9.96
N LYS A 10 9.20 3.42 -10.89
CA LYS A 10 8.99 3.58 -12.34
C LYS A 10 8.84 2.21 -12.97
N THR A 11 7.97 2.15 -13.98
CA THR A 11 7.77 0.95 -14.80
C THR A 11 8.72 0.97 -15.99
N ALA A 12 9.46 -0.11 -16.21
CA ALA A 12 10.39 -0.26 -17.33
C ALA A 12 10.62 -1.73 -17.67
N ALA A 13 10.86 -2.02 -18.95
CA ALA A 13 11.37 -3.31 -19.38
C ALA A 13 12.87 -3.19 -19.62
N LEU A 14 13.68 -4.03 -18.97
CA LEU A 14 15.13 -4.03 -19.15
C LEU A 14 15.70 -5.44 -19.21
N VAL A 15 16.82 -5.61 -19.91
CA VAL A 15 17.51 -6.90 -19.99
C VAL A 15 18.48 -7.02 -18.84
N PHE A 16 18.26 -7.98 -17.96
CA PHE A 16 19.06 -8.25 -16.79
C PHE A 16 19.43 -9.75 -16.74
N ALA A 17 20.72 -10.05 -16.55
CA ALA A 17 21.24 -11.42 -16.59
C ALA A 17 20.84 -12.22 -17.86
N GLY A 18 20.76 -11.53 -19.00
CA GLY A 18 20.36 -12.14 -20.29
C GLY A 18 18.86 -12.44 -20.42
N LYS A 19 18.03 -11.97 -19.47
CA LYS A 19 16.56 -12.12 -19.49
C LYS A 19 15.91 -10.75 -19.49
N THR A 20 14.84 -10.58 -20.26
CA THR A 20 14.00 -9.38 -20.16
C THR A 20 13.21 -9.44 -18.85
N VAL A 21 13.48 -8.49 -17.97
CA VAL A 21 12.77 -8.28 -16.71
C VAL A 21 11.87 -7.05 -16.88
N PHE A 22 10.60 -7.21 -16.53
CA PHE A 22 9.67 -6.10 -16.40
C PHE A 22 9.72 -5.63 -14.96
N ILE A 23 10.14 -4.39 -14.77
CA ILE A 23 10.03 -3.66 -13.53
C ILE A 23 8.69 -2.93 -13.58
N GLU A 24 7.84 -3.20 -12.61
CA GLU A 24 6.57 -2.53 -12.40
C GLU A 24 6.65 -1.68 -11.13
N GLU A 25 6.29 -0.39 -11.28
CA GLU A 25 6.17 0.54 -10.17
C GLU A 25 5.27 -0.04 -9.07
N GLY A 26 5.72 0.06 -7.81
CA GLY A 26 5.00 -0.39 -6.62
C GLY A 26 4.93 -1.90 -6.43
N SER A 27 5.27 -2.70 -7.44
CA SER A 27 5.13 -4.16 -7.43
C SER A 27 6.48 -4.87 -7.40
N THR A 28 7.47 -4.35 -8.12
CA THR A 28 8.82 -4.93 -8.12
C THR A 28 9.61 -4.49 -6.90
N MET A 29 9.99 -5.46 -6.06
CA MET A 29 10.81 -5.24 -4.86
C MET A 29 12.17 -5.94 -4.97
N ALA A 30 13.20 -5.30 -4.45
CA ALA A 30 14.55 -5.84 -4.39
C ALA A 30 15.15 -5.59 -3.00
N ARG A 31 15.93 -6.54 -2.49
CA ARG A 31 16.70 -6.32 -1.26
C ARG A 31 18.02 -5.63 -1.57
N GLU A 32 18.55 -4.92 -0.59
CA GLU A 32 19.91 -4.41 -0.58
C GLU A 32 20.91 -5.50 -1.02
N GLY A 33 21.80 -5.15 -1.95
CA GLY A 33 22.75 -6.07 -2.58
C GLY A 33 22.18 -6.93 -3.72
N HIS A 34 20.89 -6.81 -4.06
CA HIS A 34 20.36 -7.48 -5.25
C HIS A 34 20.90 -6.82 -6.52
N PRO A 35 21.43 -7.57 -7.49
CA PRO A 35 22.12 -6.98 -8.64
C PRO A 35 21.22 -6.15 -9.57
N ILE A 36 19.89 -6.24 -9.43
CA ILE A 36 18.95 -5.34 -10.12
C ILE A 36 19.05 -3.89 -9.61
N LEU A 37 19.44 -3.68 -8.35
CA LEU A 37 19.68 -2.35 -7.78
C LEU A 37 21.00 -1.75 -8.30
N GLU A 38 21.96 -2.58 -8.69
CA GLU A 38 23.17 -2.08 -9.38
C GLU A 38 22.86 -1.68 -10.83
N ALA A 39 21.99 -2.44 -11.51
CA ALA A 39 21.62 -2.18 -12.91
C ALA A 39 20.60 -1.05 -13.07
N ALA A 40 19.70 -0.86 -12.10
CA ALA A 40 18.53 0.01 -12.21
C ALA A 40 18.21 0.75 -10.90
N GLY A 41 19.18 0.95 -10.00
CA GLY A 41 18.95 1.50 -8.65
C GLY A 41 18.22 2.84 -8.61
N GLU A 42 18.40 3.69 -9.63
CA GLU A 42 17.69 4.98 -9.75
C GLU A 42 16.16 4.82 -9.93
N MET A 43 15.68 3.62 -10.28
CA MET A 43 14.27 3.29 -10.40
C MET A 43 13.67 2.78 -9.08
N PHE A 44 14.48 2.57 -8.06
CA PHE A 44 14.08 1.94 -6.80
C PHE A 44 14.29 2.89 -5.62
N GLU A 45 13.30 2.99 -4.74
CA GLU A 45 13.37 3.76 -3.50
C GLU A 45 13.28 2.83 -2.28
N PRO A 46 13.99 3.14 -1.18
CA PRO A 46 13.91 2.35 0.04
C PRO A 46 12.51 2.43 0.66
N VAL A 47 11.97 1.27 1.02
CA VAL A 47 10.68 1.12 1.69
C VAL A 47 10.87 1.27 3.19
N PHE A 48 10.38 2.37 3.75
CA PHE A 48 10.28 2.54 5.19
C PHE A 48 8.95 1.97 5.68
N VAL A 49 9.00 0.77 6.26
CA VAL A 49 7.80 0.14 6.79
C VAL A 49 7.46 0.78 8.14
N HIS A 50 6.45 1.64 8.16
CA HIS A 50 5.88 2.19 9.37
C HIS A 50 4.72 1.30 9.83
N PHE A 51 4.89 0.58 10.93
CA PHE A 51 3.81 -0.17 11.56
C PHE A 51 3.26 0.63 12.74
N GLU A 52 2.03 1.14 12.63
CA GLU A 52 1.26 1.44 13.83
C GLU A 52 0.83 0.10 14.44
N VAL A 53 1.57 -0.35 15.45
CA VAL A 53 1.23 -1.56 16.22
C VAL A 53 0.34 -1.12 17.37
N ASP A 54 -0.94 -1.48 17.31
CA ASP A 54 -1.81 -1.46 18.47
C ASP A 54 -1.30 -2.53 19.46
N PRO A 55 -0.80 -2.17 20.66
CA PRO A 55 -0.09 -3.08 21.55
C PRO A 55 -0.95 -4.23 22.08
N ASP A 56 -2.28 -4.15 21.94
CA ASP A 56 -3.25 -5.16 22.37
C ASP A 56 -3.78 -6.04 21.21
N ALA A 57 -3.26 -5.89 19.99
CA ALA A 57 -3.69 -6.70 18.85
C ALA A 57 -3.08 -8.12 18.89
N LEU A 58 -3.95 -9.14 18.98
CA LEU A 58 -3.60 -10.55 18.79
C LEU A 58 -2.98 -10.79 17.40
N PRO A 59 -2.02 -11.71 17.24
CA PRO A 59 -1.29 -11.88 15.98
C PRO A 59 -2.20 -12.45 14.89
N VAL A 60 -2.53 -11.64 13.89
CA VAL A 60 -3.29 -12.08 12.72
C VAL A 60 -2.34 -12.32 11.56
N LYS A 61 -2.43 -13.51 10.95
CA LYS A 61 -1.63 -13.95 9.80
C LYS A 61 -1.65 -12.92 8.69
N GLU A 62 -0.46 -12.45 8.33
CA GLU A 62 -0.22 -11.47 7.28
C GLU A 62 -0.81 -11.91 5.93
N SER A 63 -1.47 -10.96 5.27
CA SER A 63 -1.70 -11.00 3.84
C SER A 63 -1.53 -9.57 3.34
N GLN A 64 -0.29 -9.25 3.00
CA GLN A 64 0.09 -8.03 2.30
C GLN A 64 -0.43 -8.17 0.87
N ASN A 65 -1.52 -7.49 0.54
CA ASN A 65 -1.84 -7.20 -0.86
C ASN A 65 -2.37 -5.78 -0.98
N ALA A 66 -1.69 -5.04 -1.85
CA ALA A 66 -1.97 -3.69 -2.27
C ALA A 66 -3.44 -3.50 -2.65
N THR A 67 -4.01 -2.38 -2.21
CA THR A 67 -4.60 -1.31 -3.05
C THR A 67 -5.23 -0.33 -2.06
N ALA A 68 -4.92 0.95 -2.20
CA ALA A 68 -5.46 2.05 -1.39
C ALA A 68 -6.96 2.30 -1.67
N ALA A 69 -7.80 1.30 -1.43
CA ALA A 69 -9.20 1.56 -1.13
C ALA A 69 -9.25 2.02 0.33
N PRO A 70 -9.93 3.15 0.66
CA PRO A 70 -10.14 3.51 2.05
C PRO A 70 -10.76 2.29 2.73
N ALA A 71 -10.12 1.81 3.80
CA ALA A 71 -10.59 0.58 4.42
C ALA A 71 -12.04 0.84 4.86
N ALA A 72 -12.94 -0.08 4.56
CA ALA A 72 -14.35 0.06 4.93
C ALA A 72 -14.55 0.30 6.44
N LYS A 73 -13.52 0.01 7.25
CA LYS A 73 -13.46 0.37 8.67
C LYS A 73 -13.38 1.89 8.88
N ASP A 74 -12.54 2.59 8.14
CA ASP A 74 -12.28 4.02 8.31
C ASP A 74 -13.48 4.86 7.90
N VAL A 75 -14.11 4.52 6.77
CA VAL A 75 -15.33 5.19 6.30
C VAL A 75 -16.49 4.99 7.29
N ARG A 76 -16.62 3.80 7.91
CA ARG A 76 -17.63 3.55 8.94
C ARG A 76 -17.36 4.30 10.24
N ALA A 77 -16.10 4.41 10.65
CA ALA A 77 -15.70 5.17 11.83
C ALA A 77 -16.04 6.66 11.63
N TRP A 78 -15.61 7.24 10.50
CA TRP A 78 -15.95 8.60 10.12
C TRP A 78 -17.46 8.82 10.05
N ALA A 79 -18.20 7.91 9.41
CA ALA A 79 -19.65 8.02 9.28
C ALA A 79 -20.33 8.05 10.66
N LYS A 80 -19.93 7.18 11.58
CA LYS A 80 -20.45 7.16 12.95
C LYS A 80 -20.19 8.47 13.70
N ASP A 81 -18.99 9.03 13.56
CA ASP A 81 -18.60 10.29 14.20
C ASP A 81 -19.33 11.50 13.60
N ASN A 82 -19.72 11.43 12.32
CA ASN A 82 -20.49 12.46 11.61
C ASN A 82 -22.01 12.25 11.68
N GLY A 83 -22.48 11.20 12.38
CA GLY A 83 -23.90 10.87 12.49
C GLY A 83 -24.53 10.34 11.19
N VAL A 84 -23.71 9.86 10.25
CA VAL A 84 -24.13 9.27 8.98
C VAL A 84 -24.47 7.79 9.19
N ASP A 85 -25.65 7.38 8.73
CA ASP A 85 -26.13 6.01 8.88
C ASP A 85 -25.33 5.03 8.00
N VAL A 86 -24.68 4.06 8.65
CA VAL A 86 -23.87 3.05 7.98
C VAL A 86 -24.20 1.65 8.50
N PRO A 87 -24.30 0.65 7.61
CA PRO A 87 -24.52 -0.71 8.04
C PRO A 87 -23.29 -1.24 8.81
N ALA A 88 -23.56 -1.88 9.95
CA ALA A 88 -22.51 -2.42 10.83
C ALA A 88 -21.63 -3.49 10.14
N ARG A 89 -22.14 -4.13 9.08
CA ARG A 89 -21.46 -5.15 8.27
C ARG A 89 -21.88 -5.03 6.80
N GLY A 90 -21.06 -5.55 5.89
CA GLY A 90 -21.34 -5.56 4.45
C GLY A 90 -20.72 -4.39 3.68
N ALA A 91 -21.20 -4.15 2.46
CA ALA A 91 -20.72 -3.03 1.65
C ALA A 91 -21.13 -1.68 2.25
N ILE A 92 -20.30 -0.65 2.05
CA ILE A 92 -20.64 0.71 2.42
C ILE A 92 -21.49 1.32 1.29
N PRO A 93 -22.62 1.96 1.60
CA PRO A 93 -23.41 2.65 0.59
C PRO A 93 -22.58 3.72 -0.13
N GLU A 94 -22.76 3.85 -1.45
CA GLU A 94 -22.01 4.80 -2.28
C GLU A 94 -22.20 6.25 -1.81
N ASP A 95 -23.38 6.61 -1.30
CA ASP A 95 -23.65 7.92 -0.69
C ASP A 95 -22.70 8.26 0.48
N VAL A 96 -22.39 7.28 1.32
CA VAL A 96 -21.48 7.46 2.46
C VAL A 96 -20.04 7.54 1.97
N MET A 97 -19.69 6.73 0.98
CA MET A 97 -18.36 6.75 0.37
C MET A 97 -18.08 8.08 -0.34
N ALA A 98 -19.06 8.65 -1.03
CA ALA A 98 -18.96 9.96 -1.68
C ALA A 98 -18.81 11.10 -0.67
N GLN A 99 -19.54 11.07 0.46
CA GLN A 99 -19.37 12.06 1.52
C GLN A 99 -17.99 11.97 2.18
N TYR A 100 -17.52 10.74 2.44
CA TYR A 100 -16.18 10.52 2.96
C TYR A 100 -15.10 11.01 1.99
N ALA A 101 -15.26 10.72 0.70
CA ALA A 101 -14.36 11.20 -0.34
C ALA A 101 -14.38 12.74 -0.42
N ALA A 102 -15.54 13.38 -0.38
CA ALA A 102 -15.64 14.85 -0.38
C ALA A 102 -14.96 15.49 0.85
N ALA A 103 -15.07 14.87 2.03
CA ALA A 103 -14.42 15.34 3.25
C ALA A 103 -12.88 15.19 3.21
N HIS A 104 -12.35 14.25 2.43
CA HIS A 104 -10.92 13.93 2.36
C HIS A 104 -10.25 14.27 1.02
N ALA A 105 -10.99 14.73 0.01
CA ALA A 105 -10.48 15.14 -1.31
C ALA A 105 -9.88 16.55 -1.32
N GLY A 106 -9.67 17.16 -0.15
CA GLY A 106 -9.20 18.53 0.03
C GLY A 106 -7.78 18.66 0.60
N ALA A 107 -6.85 17.77 0.24
CA ALA A 107 -5.43 17.86 0.59
C ALA A 107 -4.54 17.75 -0.66
#